data_AF-A0A2P8PYK3-F1
#
_entry.id   AF-A0A2P8PYK3-F1
#
_cell.length_a   1.000
_cell.length_b   1.000
_cell.length_c   1.000
_cell.angle_alpha   90.00
_cell.angle_beta   90.00
_cell.angle_gamma   90.00
#
_symmetry.space_group_name_H-M   'P 1'
#
loop_
_entity.id
_entity.type
_entity.pdbx_description
1 polymer ?
#
loop_
_entity_poly.entity_id
_entity_poly.type
_entity_poly.pdbx_seq_one_letter_code
_entity_poly.pdbx_strand_id
1 'polypeptide(L)'
;MADTTVKIDTETRDRFNAIAAARKTSVRALLADLAVEQENQLKLGVATDAFREAVSQPGMAEAFDRDFGGLPQSARTTHRAA
;
A
#
# COMPACT_ATOMS: atom_id res chain seq x y z
N MET A 1 25.61 -12.63 -0.26
CA MET A 1 24.98 -12.44 -1.58
C MET A 1 26.05 -11.94 -2.54
N ALA A 2 26.06 -12.43 -3.78
CA ALA A 2 27.00 -11.94 -4.79
C ALA A 2 26.55 -10.55 -5.27
N ASP A 3 27.47 -9.60 -5.36
CA ASP A 3 27.19 -8.31 -5.97
C ASP A 3 26.94 -8.52 -7.47
N THR A 4 25.89 -7.90 -7.99
CA THR A 4 25.53 -7.89 -9.40
C THR A 4 25.46 -6.45 -9.91
N THR A 5 25.68 -6.26 -11.21
CA THR A 5 25.69 -4.94 -11.86
C THR A 5 24.58 -4.85 -12.90
N VAL A 6 23.82 -3.76 -12.87
CA VAL A 6 22.78 -3.45 -13.86
C VAL A 6 23.20 -2.20 -14.62
N LYS A 7 22.96 -2.18 -15.93
CA LYS A 7 23.19 -0.99 -16.76
C LYS A 7 22.02 -0.03 -16.59
N ILE A 8 22.34 1.21 -16.24
CA ILE A 8 21.41 2.35 -16.21
C ILE A 8 22.06 3.51 -16.96
N ASP A 9 21.24 4.45 -17.43
CA ASP A 9 21.76 5.67 -18.02
C ASP A 9 22.45 6.54 -16.95
N THR A 10 23.31 7.45 -17.42
CA THR A 10 24.11 8.33 -16.56
C THR A 10 23.25 9.21 -15.67
N GLU A 11 22.11 9.70 -16.18
CA GLU A 11 21.23 10.59 -15.43
C GLU A 11 20.57 9.85 -14.26
N THR A 12 20.05 8.65 -14.50
CA THR A 12 19.48 7.79 -13.45
C THR A 12 20.51 7.44 -12.39
N ARG A 13 21.74 7.12 -12.79
CA ARG A 13 22.84 6.87 -11.84
C ARG A 13 23.09 8.09 -10.95
N ASP A 14 23.14 9.28 -11.54
CA ASP A 14 23.45 10.51 -10.83
C ASP A 14 22.30 10.90 -9.87
N ARG A 15 21.05 10.65 -10.26
CA ARG A 15 19.88 10.78 -9.38
C ARG A 15 20.00 9.85 -8.16
N PHE A 16 20.35 8.57 -8.36
CA PHE A 16 20.53 7.65 -7.23
C PHE A 16 21.69 8.06 -6.31
N ASN A 17 22.81 8.52 -6.88
CA ASN A 17 23.93 9.04 -6.11
C ASN A 17 23.52 10.24 -5.24
N ALA A 18 22.79 11.20 -5.82
CA ALA A 18 22.33 12.39 -5.11
C ALA A 18 21.38 12.03 -3.95
N ILE A 19 20.44 11.11 -4.17
CA ILE A 19 19.50 10.64 -3.15
C ILE A 19 20.25 9.89 -2.03
N ALA A 20 21.16 8.99 -2.40
CA ALA A 20 21.95 8.23 -1.42
C ALA A 20 22.80 9.18 -0.55
N ALA A 21 23.44 10.18 -1.16
CA ALA A 21 24.20 11.20 -0.45
C ALA A 21 23.32 12.02 0.51
N ALA A 22 22.13 12.47 0.07
CA ALA A 22 21.19 13.19 0.92
C ALA A 22 20.72 12.35 2.12
N ARG A 23 20.55 11.03 1.92
CA ARG A 23 20.18 10.07 2.96
C ARG A 23 21.38 9.54 3.77
N LYS A 24 22.60 10.00 3.49
CA LYS A 24 23.86 9.53 4.11
C LYS A 24 24.00 8.00 4.05
N THR A 25 23.58 7.39 2.95
CA THR A 25 23.63 5.95 2.72
C THR A 25 24.39 5.64 1.43
N SER A 26 24.63 4.34 1.17
CA SER A 26 25.19 3.88 -0.10
C SER A 26 24.09 3.68 -1.14
N VAL A 27 24.40 3.81 -2.43
CA VAL A 27 23.45 3.48 -3.51
C VAL A 27 22.96 2.04 -3.42
N ARG A 28 23.83 1.10 -3.02
CA ARG A 28 23.43 -0.30 -2.81
C ARG A 28 22.34 -0.43 -1.75
N ALA A 29 22.51 0.23 -0.60
CA ALA A 29 21.54 0.20 0.47
C ALA A 29 20.23 0.89 0.05
N LEU A 30 20.32 2.04 -0.62
CA LEU A 30 19.16 2.73 -1.20
C LEU A 30 18.37 1.81 -2.16
N LEU A 31 19.05 1.10 -3.05
CA LEU A 31 18.40 0.18 -4.00
C LEU A 31 17.78 -1.03 -3.30
N ALA A 32 18.40 -1.55 -2.24
CA ALA A 32 17.85 -2.63 -1.44
C ALA A 32 16.55 -2.19 -0.74
N ASP A 33 16.56 -1.00 -0.14
CA ASP A 33 15.37 -0.44 0.52
C ASP A 33 14.23 -0.20 -0.49
N LEU A 34 14.55 0.43 -1.63
CA LEU A 34 13.58 0.67 -2.71
C LEU A 34 12.98 -0.63 -3.26
N ALA A 35 13.76 -1.71 -3.35
CA ALA A 35 13.26 -3.00 -3.80
C ALA A 35 12.21 -3.56 -2.83
N VAL A 36 12.46 -3.50 -1.53
CA VAL A 36 11.49 -3.93 -0.50
C VAL A 36 10.25 -3.06 -0.52
N GLU A 37 10.41 -1.74 -0.60
CA GLU A 37 9.27 -0.81 -0.71
C GLU A 37 8.41 -1.13 -1.93
N GLN A 38 9.01 -1.34 -3.10
CA GLN A 38 8.28 -1.64 -4.33
C GLN A 38 7.59 -3.01 -4.28
N GLU A 39 8.24 -4.03 -3.72
CA GLU A 39 7.63 -5.35 -3.52
C GLU A 39 6.38 -5.24 -2.63
N ASN A 40 6.47 -4.46 -1.56
CA ASN A 40 5.33 -4.24 -0.67
C ASN A 40 4.18 -3.51 -1.38
N GLN A 41 4.48 -2.49 -2.19
CA GLN A 41 3.45 -1.79 -2.98
C GLN A 41 2.75 -2.73 -3.97
N LEU A 42 3.48 -3.64 -4.62
CA LEU A 42 2.89 -4.63 -5.52
C LEU A 42 1.96 -5.59 -4.75
N LYS A 43 2.40 -6.10 -3.60
CA LYS A 43 1.58 -6.98 -2.75
C LYS A 43 0.31 -6.28 -2.26
N LEU A 44 0.42 -5.00 -1.88
CA LEU A 44 -0.72 -4.19 -1.45
C LEU A 44 -1.71 -3.96 -2.61
N GLY A 45 -1.24 -3.76 -3.83
CA GLY A 45 -2.10 -3.66 -5.01
C GLY A 45 -2.94 -4.93 -5.20
N VAL A 46 -2.28 -6.10 -5.21
CA VAL A 46 -2.95 -7.40 -5.35
C VAL A 46 -3.96 -7.63 -4.22
N ALA A 47 -3.58 -7.36 -2.96
CA ALA A 47 -4.48 -7.53 -1.83
C ALA A 47 -5.69 -6.59 -1.90
N THR A 48 -5.48 -5.35 -2.34
CA THR A 48 -6.56 -4.36 -2.49
C THR A 48 -7.55 -4.78 -3.56
N ASP A 49 -7.07 -5.28 -4.69
CA ASP A 49 -7.92 -5.73 -5.78
C ASP A 49 -8.71 -6.99 -5.39
N ALA A 50 -8.07 -7.96 -4.73
CA ALA A 50 -8.74 -9.14 -4.19
C ALA A 50 -9.80 -8.77 -3.13
N PHE A 51 -9.49 -7.83 -2.24
CA PHE A 51 -10.45 -7.33 -1.26
C PHE A 51 -11.64 -6.67 -1.95
N ARG A 52 -11.38 -5.78 -2.93
CA ARG A 52 -12.44 -5.11 -3.69
C ARG A 52 -13.33 -6.11 -4.41
N GLU A 53 -12.75 -7.13 -5.02
CA GLU A 53 -13.50 -8.19 -5.69
C GLU A 53 -14.39 -8.95 -4.69
N ALA A 54 -13.84 -9.34 -3.54
CA ALA A 54 -14.57 -10.08 -2.52
C ALA A 54 -15.78 -9.28 -1.98
N VAL A 55 -15.59 -8.00 -1.64
CA VAL A 55 -16.69 -7.17 -1.09
C VAL A 55 -17.70 -6.72 -2.14
N SER A 56 -17.34 -6.78 -3.43
CA SER A 56 -18.27 -6.46 -4.53
C SER A 56 -19.17 -7.63 -4.92
N GLN A 57 -18.97 -8.82 -4.34
CA GLN A 57 -19.84 -9.96 -4.59
C GLN A 57 -21.26 -9.68 -4.06
N PRO A 58 -22.31 -10.01 -4.83
CA PRO A 58 -23.67 -9.89 -4.35
C PRO A 58 -23.89 -10.70 -3.06
N GLY A 59 -24.57 -10.13 -2.07
CA GLY A 59 -24.86 -10.81 -0.81
C GLY A 59 -23.75 -10.74 0.25
N MET A 60 -22.58 -10.17 -0.06
CA MET A 60 -21.46 -10.12 0.88
C MET A 60 -21.76 -9.19 2.07
N ALA A 61 -22.37 -8.02 1.82
CA ALA A 61 -22.72 -7.07 2.87
C ALA A 61 -23.77 -7.67 3.83
N GLU A 62 -24.79 -8.33 3.29
CA GLU A 62 -25.85 -8.96 4.07
C GLU A 62 -25.33 -10.17 4.86
N ALA A 63 -24.43 -10.96 4.29
CA ALA A 63 -23.78 -12.05 4.99
C ALA A 63 -22.87 -11.53 6.11
N PHE A 64 -22.10 -10.46 5.86
CA PHE A 64 -21.25 -9.83 6.87
C PHE A 64 -22.08 -9.25 8.02
N ASP A 65 -23.17 -8.55 7.73
CA ASP A 65 -24.06 -7.99 8.75
C ASP A 65 -24.70 -9.10 9.61
N ARG A 66 -25.09 -10.22 9.01
CA ARG A 66 -25.61 -11.40 9.73
C ARG A 66 -24.56 -11.99 10.68
N ASP A 67 -23.33 -12.12 10.21
CA ASP A 67 -22.28 -12.86 10.95
C ASP A 67 -21.56 -11.98 11.98
N PHE A 68 -21.54 -10.66 11.79
CA PHE A 68 -20.82 -9.69 12.64
C PHE A 68 -21.72 -8.67 13.36
N GLY A 69 -23.06 -8.76 13.21
CA GLY A 69 -24.02 -7.96 13.98
C GLY A 69 -24.34 -6.57 13.39
N GLY A 70 -23.92 -6.32 12.15
CA GLY A 70 -24.20 -5.09 11.41
C GLY A 70 -23.55 -3.82 11.98
N LEU A 71 -23.63 -2.72 11.22
CA LEU A 71 -23.18 -1.41 11.73
C LEU A 71 -24.10 -0.95 12.87
N PRO A 72 -23.55 -0.38 13.97
CA PRO A 72 -24.35 0.18 15.03
C PRO A 72 -25.26 1.27 14.44
N GLN A 73 -26.57 1.11 14.59
CA GLN A 73 -27.52 2.12 14.20
C GLN A 73 -27.19 3.39 14.98
N SER A 74 -26.57 4.36 14.31
CA SER A 74 -26.45 5.70 14.87
C SER A 74 -27.87 6.20 15.03
N ALA A 75 -28.38 6.13 16.26
CA ALA A 75 -29.63 6.74 16.65
C ALA A 75 -29.50 8.22 16.32
N ARG A 76 -30.01 8.63 15.15
CA ARG A 76 -30.23 10.03 14.82
C ARG A 76 -31.34 10.51 15.76
N THR A 77 -30.95 10.84 16.98
CA THR A 77 -31.77 11.62 17.90
C THR A 77 -31.98 12.96 17.23
N THR A 78 -33.13 13.12 16.59
CA THR A 78 -33.59 14.39 16.05
C THR A 78 -33.89 15.32 17.23
N HIS A 79 -32.89 16.05 17.70
CA HIS A 79 -33.11 17.23 18.54
C HIS A 79 -33.70 18.33 17.66
N ARG A 80 -35.03 18.41 17.61
CA ARG A 80 -35.74 19.58 17.09
C ARG A 80 -35.84 20.59 18.23
N ALA A 81 -35.05 21.67 18.15
CA ALA A 81 -35.18 22.82 19.05
C ALA A 81 -36.49 23.57 18.75
N ALA A 82 -37.20 23.96 19.80
CA ALA A 82 -38.39 24.80 19.79
C ALA A 82 -38.02 26.29 19.89
#